data_AF-A0A174ESL8-F1
#
_entry.id   AF-A0A174ESL8-F1
#
_cell.length_a   1.000
_cell.length_b   1.000
_cell.length_c   1.000
_cell.angle_alpha   90.00
_cell.angle_beta   90.00
_cell.angle_gamma   90.00
#
_symmetry.space_group_name_H-M   'P 1'
#
loop_
_entity.id
_entity.type
_entity.pdbx_description
1 polymer ?
#
loop_
_entity_poly.entity_id
_entity_poly.type
_entity_poly.pdbx_seq_one_letter_code
_entity_poly.pdbx_strand_id
1 'polypeptide(L)'
;MNFLVYIVLGLILTPIITLIHELGHAIAGLIFTNKDVKIKIGNANLNKKLKLLRLIIEFNGYNSIVNLNYGLTEWNKPNKTYQSIIIYLSGPLFSLLMFILSSYIILICNEYNIIYILFQIFSLLTFIQFIFTIFPIEYKNYAYYKNKSDGYKIIELLNNKK
;
A
#
# COMPACT_ATOMS: atom_id res chain seq x y z
N MET A 1 16.13 18.18 -16.78
CA MET A 1 16.11 17.59 -15.41
C MET A 1 16.81 16.24 -15.48
N ASN A 2 17.75 15.93 -14.58
CA ASN A 2 18.54 14.70 -14.67
C ASN A 2 17.69 13.48 -14.27
N PHE A 3 17.75 12.40 -15.05
CA PHE A 3 17.11 11.10 -14.78
C PHE A 3 17.31 10.60 -13.33
N LEU A 4 18.47 10.92 -12.76
CA LEU A 4 18.82 10.60 -11.37
C LEU A 4 17.84 11.19 -10.33
N VAL A 5 17.27 12.37 -10.59
CA VAL A 5 16.27 13.00 -9.71
C VAL A 5 15.00 12.14 -9.63
N TYR A 6 14.54 11.61 -10.76
CA TYR A 6 13.37 10.73 -10.81
C TYR A 6 13.57 9.45 -10.00
N ILE A 7 14.75 8.84 -10.11
CA ILE A 7 15.10 7.65 -9.32
C ILE A 7 15.09 7.97 -7.83
N VAL A 8 15.83 9.00 -7.40
CA VAL A 8 15.96 9.34 -5.97
C VAL A 8 14.60 9.68 -5.36
N LEU A 9 13.80 10.50 -6.02
CA LEU A 9 12.45 10.82 -5.57
C LEU A 9 11.56 9.56 -5.54
N GLY A 10 11.65 8.69 -6.55
CA GLY A 10 10.90 7.43 -6.59
C GLY A 10 11.23 6.52 -5.40
N LEU A 11 12.52 6.39 -5.06
CA LEU A 11 12.97 5.59 -3.91
C LEU A 11 12.45 6.16 -2.57
N ILE A 12 12.44 7.49 -2.41
CA ILE A 12 11.94 8.15 -1.19
C ILE A 12 10.42 8.02 -1.09
N LEU A 13 9.70 8.14 -2.20
CA LEU A 13 8.24 8.12 -2.22
C LEU A 13 7.66 6.71 -2.05
N THR A 14 8.36 5.67 -2.49
CA THR A 14 7.83 4.29 -2.47
C THR A 14 7.38 3.83 -1.07
N PRO A 15 8.19 3.98 0.01
CA PRO A 15 7.73 3.67 1.38
C PRO A 15 6.49 4.43 1.82
N ILE A 16 6.37 5.69 1.43
CA ILE A 16 5.23 6.56 1.77
C ILE A 16 3.96 6.05 1.07
N ILE A 17 4.09 5.72 -0.21
CA ILE A 17 3.00 5.19 -1.04
C ILE A 17 2.53 3.83 -0.51
N THR A 18 3.47 2.95 -0.16
CA THR A 18 3.17 1.68 0.51
C THR A 18 2.45 1.88 1.84
N LEU A 19 2.90 2.82 2.68
CA LEU A 19 2.22 3.12 3.94
C LEU A 19 0.78 3.61 3.71
N ILE A 20 0.54 4.46 2.72
CA ILE A 20 -0.83 4.94 2.40
C ILE A 20 -1.73 3.80 1.95
N HIS A 21 -1.21 2.86 1.14
CA HIS A 21 -1.93 1.66 0.75
C HIS A 21 -2.30 0.79 1.96
N GLU A 22 -1.34 0.50 2.83
CA GLU A 22 -1.58 -0.27 4.06
C GLU A 22 -2.53 0.44 5.03
N LEU A 23 -2.51 1.78 5.08
CA LEU A 23 -3.48 2.56 5.83
C LEU A 23 -4.90 2.37 5.31
N GLY A 24 -5.09 2.19 4.00
CA GLY A 24 -6.39 1.84 3.42
C GLY A 24 -6.95 0.56 4.04
N HIS A 25 -6.16 -0.53 4.02
CA HIS A 25 -6.49 -1.79 4.69
C HIS A 25 -6.77 -1.60 6.18
N ALA A 26 -5.90 -0.84 6.86
CA ALA A 26 -5.99 -0.67 8.29
C ALA A 26 -7.26 0.09 8.70
N ILE A 27 -7.65 1.12 7.96
CA ILE A 27 -8.89 1.88 8.19
C ILE A 27 -10.10 0.94 8.09
N ALA A 28 -10.20 0.15 7.02
CA ALA A 28 -11.28 -0.83 6.90
C ALA A 28 -11.21 -1.90 8.01
N GLY A 29 -10.02 -2.37 8.37
CA GLY A 29 -9.81 -3.32 9.46
C GLY A 29 -10.25 -2.78 10.81
N LEU A 30 -10.01 -1.52 11.11
CA LEU A 30 -10.42 -0.86 12.36
C LEU A 30 -11.95 -0.75 12.45
N ILE A 31 -12.62 -0.53 11.32
CA ILE A 31 -14.09 -0.46 11.22
C ILE A 31 -14.72 -1.84 11.41
N PHE A 32 -14.18 -2.89 10.78
CA PHE A 32 -14.83 -4.22 10.72
C PHE A 32 -14.34 -5.24 11.74
N THR A 33 -13.33 -4.91 12.54
CA THR A 33 -12.80 -5.78 13.59
C THR A 33 -12.82 -5.06 14.93
N ASN A 34 -12.68 -5.81 16.03
CA ASN A 34 -12.71 -5.26 17.40
C ASN A 34 -11.35 -5.29 18.11
N LYS A 35 -10.32 -5.86 17.47
CA LYS A 35 -8.98 -6.01 18.04
C LYS A 35 -8.00 -5.02 17.42
N ASP A 36 -6.76 -5.02 17.88
CA ASP A 36 -5.70 -4.20 17.31
C ASP A 36 -5.48 -4.57 15.83
N VAL A 37 -5.21 -3.55 15.03
CA VAL A 37 -4.84 -3.64 13.61
C VAL A 37 -3.41 -3.15 13.49
N LYS A 38 -2.55 -3.95 12.84
CA LYS A 38 -1.12 -3.69 12.77
C LYS A 38 -0.67 -3.50 11.34
N ILE A 39 -0.01 -2.40 11.05
CA ILE A 39 0.74 -2.16 9.82
C ILE A 39 2.21 -2.46 10.09
N LYS A 40 2.87 -3.22 9.21
CA LYS A 40 4.31 -3.45 9.18
C LYS A 40 4.87 -2.86 7.89
N ILE A 41 5.81 -1.94 8.00
CA ILE A 41 6.51 -1.34 6.87
C ILE A 41 7.97 -1.78 6.89
N GLY A 42 8.40 -2.37 5.78
CA GLY A 42 9.74 -2.92 5.62
C GLY A 42 9.93 -4.32 6.21
N ASN A 43 11.08 -4.91 5.89
CA ASN A 43 11.43 -6.29 6.15
C ASN A 43 12.76 -6.48 6.90
N ALA A 44 13.31 -5.41 7.50
CA ALA A 44 14.49 -5.46 8.37
C ALA A 44 14.10 -5.52 9.86
N ASN A 45 15.05 -5.25 10.76
CA ASN A 45 14.88 -5.36 12.22
C ASN A 45 15.06 -4.01 12.96
N LEU A 46 14.55 -2.91 12.41
CA LEU A 46 14.60 -1.58 13.05
C LEU A 46 13.69 -1.50 14.30
N ASN A 47 12.61 -2.29 14.33
CA ASN A 47 11.71 -2.47 15.48
C ASN A 47 11.16 -1.17 16.10
N LYS A 48 10.95 -0.11 15.30
CA LYS A 48 10.31 1.12 15.77
C LYS A 48 8.80 1.00 15.67
N LYS A 49 8.08 1.45 16.70
CA LYS A 49 6.62 1.28 16.79
C LYS A 49 5.94 2.57 17.19
N LEU A 50 4.83 2.87 16.52
CA LEU A 50 3.87 3.89 16.88
C LEU A 50 2.54 3.19 17.19
N LYS A 51 1.91 3.51 18.32
CA LYS A 51 0.58 3.02 18.67
C LYS A 51 -0.36 4.22 18.82
N LEU A 52 -1.45 4.20 18.05
CA LEU A 52 -2.54 5.17 18.14
C LEU A 52 -3.84 4.39 18.36
N LEU A 53 -4.33 4.38 19.60
CA LEU A 53 -5.50 3.58 20.00
C LEU A 53 -5.32 2.10 19.62
N ARG A 54 -6.16 1.59 18.71
CA ARG A 54 -6.15 0.21 18.19
C ARG A 54 -5.25 0.04 16.95
N LEU A 55 -4.70 1.12 16.41
CA LEU A 55 -3.77 1.08 15.29
C LEU A 55 -2.33 0.98 15.81
N ILE A 56 -1.59 0.01 15.30
CA ILE A 56 -0.17 -0.16 15.55
C ILE A 56 0.57 -0.06 14.22
N ILE A 57 1.57 0.80 14.13
CA ILE A 57 2.44 0.91 12.96
C ILE A 57 3.86 0.52 13.39
N GLU A 58 4.41 -0.52 12.76
CA GLU A 58 5.76 -1.02 12.98
C GLU A 58 6.64 -0.68 11.79
N PHE A 59 7.63 0.18 12.03
CA PHE A 59 8.67 0.54 11.08
C PHE A 59 9.87 -0.38 11.29
N ASN A 60 9.99 -1.36 10.40
CA ASN A 60 10.99 -2.40 10.46
C ASN A 60 12.25 -2.06 9.65
N GLY A 61 12.19 -1.04 8.78
CA GLY A 61 13.29 -0.70 7.87
C GLY A 61 13.43 -1.72 6.73
N TYR A 62 14.38 -1.51 5.83
CA TYR A 62 14.50 -2.30 4.61
C TYR A 62 15.88 -2.96 4.48
N ASN A 63 15.91 -4.26 4.16
CA ASN A 63 17.18 -4.97 3.95
C ASN A 63 17.86 -4.58 2.62
N SER A 64 17.12 -4.04 1.66
CA SER A 64 17.63 -3.63 0.35
C SER A 64 16.68 -2.63 -0.30
N ILE A 65 17.21 -1.83 -1.24
CA ILE A 65 16.48 -0.84 -2.04
C ILE A 65 15.33 -1.48 -2.83
N VAL A 66 15.49 -2.74 -3.26
CA VAL A 66 14.43 -3.46 -3.99
C VAL A 66 13.21 -3.81 -3.13
N ASN A 67 13.32 -3.69 -1.80
CA ASN A 67 12.25 -4.04 -0.86
C ASN A 67 11.45 -2.82 -0.37
N LEU A 68 11.70 -1.62 -0.92
CA LEU A 68 11.07 -0.38 -0.43
C LEU A 68 9.54 -0.38 -0.50
N ASN A 69 8.97 -1.24 -1.35
CA ASN A 69 7.53 -1.45 -1.48
C ASN A 69 6.95 -2.49 -0.49
N TYR A 70 7.75 -2.99 0.45
CA TYR A 70 7.31 -3.99 1.43
C TYR A 70 6.44 -3.37 2.51
N GLY A 71 5.17 -3.77 2.50
CA GLY A 71 4.14 -3.44 3.47
C GLY A 71 3.26 -4.65 3.75
N LEU A 72 2.74 -4.73 4.97
CA LEU A 72 1.76 -5.73 5.36
C LEU A 72 0.85 -5.17 6.44
N THR A 73 -0.46 -5.30 6.25
CA THR A 73 -1.45 -5.06 7.29
C THR A 73 -1.97 -6.39 7.85
N GLU A 74 -2.02 -6.48 9.17
CA GLU A 74 -2.53 -7.61 9.93
C GLU A 74 -3.77 -7.17 10.71
N TRP A 75 -4.84 -7.96 10.58
CA TRP A 75 -6.09 -7.76 11.30
C TRP A 75 -6.67 -9.11 11.73
N ASN A 76 -7.59 -9.07 12.68
CA ASN A 76 -8.30 -10.27 13.10
C ASN A 76 -9.43 -10.61 12.13
N LYS A 77 -9.73 -11.90 11.96
CA LYS A 77 -10.79 -12.36 11.05
C LYS A 77 -12.12 -11.65 11.38
N PRO A 78 -12.73 -10.92 10.43
CA PRO A 78 -14.01 -10.26 10.66
C PRO A 78 -15.16 -11.28 10.64
N ASN A 79 -16.32 -10.88 11.15
CA ASN A 79 -17.47 -11.77 11.34
C ASN A 79 -18.05 -12.29 10.02
N LYS A 80 -18.01 -11.46 8.96
CA LYS A 80 -18.62 -11.79 7.67
C LYS A 80 -17.58 -11.69 6.57
N THR A 81 -17.59 -12.64 5.64
CA THR A 81 -16.60 -12.69 4.55
C THR A 81 -16.57 -11.46 3.66
N TYR A 82 -17.71 -10.77 3.45
CA TYR A 82 -17.71 -9.54 2.66
C TYR A 82 -16.91 -8.42 3.35
N GLN A 83 -16.80 -8.43 4.68
CA GLN A 83 -15.98 -7.48 5.41
C GLN A 83 -14.50 -7.70 5.08
N SER A 84 -14.05 -8.96 5.02
CA SER A 84 -12.70 -9.28 4.54
C SER A 84 -12.45 -8.81 3.11
N ILE A 85 -13.45 -8.96 2.22
CA ILE A 85 -13.35 -8.46 0.84
C ILE A 85 -13.19 -6.94 0.83
N ILE A 86 -13.98 -6.20 1.61
CA ILE A 86 -13.85 -4.73 1.70
C ILE A 86 -12.48 -4.34 2.27
N ILE A 87 -11.98 -5.06 3.29
CA ILE A 87 -10.65 -4.80 3.84
C ILE A 87 -9.60 -4.98 2.74
N TYR A 88 -9.58 -6.10 2.00
CA TYR A 88 -8.63 -6.27 0.90
C TYR A 88 -8.82 -5.26 -0.24
N LEU A 89 -10.05 -4.84 -0.55
CA LEU A 89 -10.30 -3.87 -1.62
C LEU A 89 -9.82 -2.44 -1.23
N SER A 90 -9.83 -2.12 0.07
CA SER A 90 -9.54 -0.77 0.55
C SER A 90 -8.11 -0.29 0.28
N GLY A 91 -7.09 -1.16 0.32
CA GLY A 91 -5.71 -0.77 -0.04
C GLY A 91 -5.57 -0.32 -1.50
N PRO A 92 -6.00 -1.14 -2.49
CA PRO A 92 -6.08 -0.74 -3.89
C PRO A 92 -6.92 0.53 -4.10
N LEU A 93 -8.09 0.65 -3.45
CA LEU A 93 -8.93 1.85 -3.57
C LEU A 93 -8.25 3.11 -3.05
N PHE A 94 -7.51 3.03 -1.94
CA PHE A 94 -6.71 4.16 -1.44
C PHE A 94 -5.59 4.52 -2.40
N SER A 95 -4.95 3.52 -3.02
CA SER A 95 -3.91 3.76 -4.04
C SER A 95 -4.49 4.47 -5.27
N LEU A 96 -5.67 4.04 -5.73
CA LEU A 96 -6.39 4.69 -6.83
C LEU A 96 -6.84 6.11 -6.47
N LEU A 97 -7.35 6.32 -5.25
CA LEU A 97 -7.73 7.65 -4.76
C LEU A 97 -6.53 8.60 -4.78
N MET A 98 -5.36 8.14 -4.30
CA MET A 98 -4.14 8.94 -4.33
C MET A 98 -3.64 9.23 -5.75
N PHE A 99 -3.78 8.29 -6.68
CA PHE A 99 -3.51 8.52 -8.10
C PHE A 99 -4.42 9.62 -8.67
N ILE A 100 -5.73 9.56 -8.39
CA ILE A 100 -6.69 10.56 -8.88
C ILE A 100 -6.37 11.94 -8.30
N LEU A 101 -6.15 12.05 -6.99
CA LEU A 101 -5.86 13.32 -6.32
C LEU A 101 -4.55 13.93 -6.81
N SER A 102 -3.49 13.13 -6.92
CA SER A 102 -2.20 13.62 -7.43
C SER A 102 -2.28 14.02 -8.91
N SER A 103 -3.01 13.27 -9.73
CA SER A 103 -3.24 13.63 -11.14
C SER A 103 -4.05 14.91 -11.29
N TYR A 104 -5.05 15.12 -10.43
CA TYR A 104 -5.80 16.37 -10.39
C TYR A 104 -4.90 17.56 -10.03
N ILE A 105 -4.00 17.41 -9.05
CA ILE A 105 -3.03 18.45 -8.69
C ILE A 105 -2.11 18.78 -9.88
N ILE A 106 -1.64 17.77 -10.62
CA ILE A 106 -0.82 17.98 -11.83
C ILE A 106 -1.57 18.81 -12.88
N LEU A 107 -2.86 18.55 -13.08
CA LEU A 107 -3.68 19.26 -14.08
C LEU A 107 -3.86 20.74 -13.77
N ILE A 108 -3.90 21.12 -12.49
CA ILE A 108 -4.04 22.52 -12.06
C ILE A 108 -2.70 23.22 -11.83
N CYS A 109 -1.58 22.48 -11.85
CA CYS A 109 -0.24 23.05 -11.76
C CYS A 109 0.16 23.67 -13.10
N ASN A 110 0.29 24.99 -13.13
CA ASN A 110 0.63 25.75 -14.34
C ASN A 110 2.14 25.82 -14.63
N GLU A 111 2.99 25.47 -13.66
CA GLU A 111 4.44 25.58 -13.78
C GLU A 111 5.15 24.23 -13.64
N TYR A 112 6.10 23.98 -14.54
CA TYR A 112 6.96 22.81 -14.49
C TYR A 112 8.09 22.99 -13.47
N ASN A 113 7.76 22.76 -12.20
CA ASN A 113 8.69 22.89 -11.06
C ASN A 113 8.87 21.54 -10.32
N ILE A 114 9.61 21.56 -9.20
CA ILE A 114 9.88 20.34 -8.42
C ILE A 114 8.62 19.70 -7.84
N ILE A 115 7.60 20.52 -7.52
CA ILE A 115 6.31 20.05 -6.98
C ILE A 115 5.56 19.28 -8.06
N TYR A 116 5.53 19.80 -9.29
CA TYR A 116 4.96 19.12 -10.45
C TYR A 116 5.60 17.73 -10.65
N ILE A 117 6.93 17.65 -10.61
CA ILE A 117 7.67 16.39 -10.78
C ILE A 117 7.39 15.41 -9.64
N LEU A 118 7.32 15.89 -8.39
CA LEU A 118 7.00 15.06 -7.23
C LEU A 118 5.62 14.41 -7.40
N PHE A 119 4.59 15.20 -7.76
CA PHE A 119 3.25 14.66 -7.98
C PHE A 119 3.19 13.75 -9.20
N GLN A 120 3.96 14.00 -10.26
CA GLN A 120 4.05 13.12 -11.42
C GLN A 120 4.57 11.73 -11.05
N ILE A 121 5.66 11.66 -10.27
CA ILE A 121 6.23 10.39 -9.80
C ILE A 121 5.25 9.71 -8.84
N PHE A 122 4.68 10.47 -7.90
CA PHE A 122 3.73 9.96 -6.93
C PHE A 122 2.47 9.37 -7.59
N SER A 123 1.91 10.06 -8.59
CA SER A 123 0.79 9.61 -9.41
C SER A 123 1.13 8.29 -10.13
N LEU A 124 2.26 8.25 -10.84
CA LEU A 124 2.67 7.05 -11.55
C LEU A 124 2.86 5.84 -10.61
N LEU A 125 3.53 6.03 -9.48
CA LEU A 125 3.81 4.95 -8.52
C LEU A 125 2.54 4.46 -7.81
N THR A 126 1.62 5.35 -7.43
CA THR A 126 0.33 4.96 -6.83
C THR A 126 -0.57 4.23 -7.83
N PHE A 127 -0.55 4.61 -9.10
CA PHE A 127 -1.24 3.87 -10.17
C PHE A 127 -0.64 2.48 -10.39
N ILE A 128 0.69 2.38 -10.47
CA ILE A 128 1.40 1.10 -10.56
C ILE A 128 1.02 0.20 -9.37
N GLN A 129 1.04 0.74 -8.15
CA GLN A 129 0.67 -0.02 -6.96
C GLN A 129 -0.79 -0.50 -7.03
N PHE A 130 -1.73 0.36 -7.43
CA PHE A 130 -3.13 -0.03 -7.63
C PHE A 130 -3.24 -1.23 -8.59
N ILE A 131 -2.62 -1.14 -9.76
CA ILE A 131 -2.66 -2.19 -10.79
C ILE A 131 -2.12 -3.52 -10.24
N PHE A 132 -0.92 -3.53 -9.65
CA PHE A 132 -0.30 -4.76 -9.18
C PHE A 132 -1.01 -5.39 -7.97
N THR A 133 -1.76 -4.60 -7.20
CA THR A 133 -2.46 -5.10 -6.00
C THR A 133 -3.89 -5.56 -6.32
N ILE A 134 -4.57 -4.92 -7.28
CA ILE A 134 -5.94 -5.30 -7.67
C ILE A 134 -5.98 -6.50 -8.62
N PHE A 135 -4.96 -6.70 -9.46
CA PHE A 135 -4.90 -7.89 -10.31
C PHE A 135 -4.56 -9.13 -9.48
N PRO A 136 -5.19 -10.29 -9.74
CA PRO A 136 -4.95 -11.51 -8.96
C PRO A 136 -3.62 -12.15 -9.34
N ILE A 137 -2.58 -11.79 -8.58
CA ILE A 137 -1.19 -12.20 -8.82
C ILE A 137 -0.69 -12.99 -7.62
N GLU A 138 0.02 -14.07 -7.90
CA GLU A 138 0.79 -14.82 -6.91
C GLU A 138 2.27 -14.51 -7.09
N TYR A 139 2.90 -13.89 -6.07
CA TYR A 139 4.30 -13.51 -6.14
C TYR A 139 5.20 -14.72 -5.85
N LYS A 140 5.94 -15.20 -6.86
CA LYS A 140 6.78 -16.41 -6.77
C LYS A 140 8.21 -16.19 -6.24
N ASN A 141 8.66 -14.95 -6.04
CA ASN A 141 10.07 -14.63 -5.72
C ASN A 141 10.35 -14.19 -4.26
N TYR A 142 11.56 -14.55 -3.82
CA TYR A 142 12.11 -14.75 -2.47
C TYR A 142 11.92 -13.70 -1.35
N ALA A 143 11.37 -12.50 -1.61
CA ALA A 143 11.00 -11.55 -0.54
C ALA A 143 9.50 -11.61 -0.17
N TYR A 144 8.68 -12.22 -1.03
CA TYR A 144 7.22 -12.33 -0.95
C TYR A 144 6.76 -13.78 -1.11
N TYR A 145 7.60 -14.76 -0.77
CA TYR A 145 7.25 -16.17 -0.89
C TYR A 145 5.96 -16.46 -0.09
N LYS A 146 4.87 -16.78 -0.79
CA LYS A 146 3.47 -16.96 -0.32
C LYS A 146 2.62 -15.70 -0.12
N ASN A 147 3.05 -14.52 -0.55
CA ASN A 147 2.19 -13.34 -0.55
C ASN A 147 1.39 -13.29 -1.86
N LYS A 148 0.06 -13.37 -1.72
CA LYS A 148 -0.93 -13.17 -2.77
C LYS A 148 -1.28 -11.67 -2.83
N SER A 149 -1.55 -11.13 -4.02
CA SER A 149 -2.10 -9.76 -4.14
C SER A 149 -3.48 -9.66 -3.49
N ASP A 150 -3.96 -8.45 -3.25
CA ASP A 150 -5.29 -8.24 -2.67
C ASP A 150 -6.40 -8.75 -3.58
N GLY A 151 -6.28 -8.50 -4.88
CA GLY A 151 -7.17 -9.05 -5.90
C GLY A 151 -7.25 -10.57 -5.85
N TYR A 152 -6.10 -11.23 -5.66
CA TYR A 152 -6.07 -12.69 -5.54
C TYR A 152 -6.83 -13.14 -4.29
N LYS A 153 -6.58 -12.51 -3.13
CA LYS A 153 -7.26 -12.84 -1.87
C LYS A 153 -8.76 -12.59 -1.96
N ILE A 154 -9.20 -11.56 -2.69
CA ILE A 154 -10.62 -11.29 -2.95
C ILE A 154 -11.24 -12.44 -3.75
N ILE A 155 -10.60 -12.88 -4.85
CA ILE A 155 -11.10 -14.00 -5.67
C ILE A 155 -11.19 -15.30 -4.87
N GLU A 156 -10.18 -15.58 -4.03
CA GLU A 156 -10.19 -16.75 -3.15
C GLU A 156 -11.38 -16.73 -2.18
N LEU A 157 -11.69 -15.58 -1.58
CA LEU A 157 -12.86 -15.42 -0.72
C LEU A 157 -14.20 -15.53 -1.45
N LEU A 158 -14.25 -15.14 -2.73
CA LEU A 158 -15.45 -15.30 -3.57
C LEU A 158 -15.66 -16.75 -4.00
N ASN A 159 -14.59 -17.48 -4.28
CA ASN A 159 -14.65 -18.89 -4.70
C ASN A 159 -14.98 -19.82 -3.53
N ASN A 160 -14.47 -19.55 -2.32
CA ASN A 160 -14.74 -20.35 -1.11
C ASN A 160 -16.16 -20.16 -0.54
N LYS A 161 -17.02 -19.36 -1.19
CA LYS A 161 -18.44 -19.19 -0.87
C LYS A 161 -19.39 -20.03 -1.73
N LYS A 162 -18.86 -20.70 -2.76
CA LYS A 162 -19.60 -21.70 -3.52
C LYS A 162 -19.51 -23.04 -2.82
#